data_AF-A0A3E1E453-F1
#
_entry.id   AF-A0A3E1E453-F1
#
_cell.length_a   1.000
_cell.length_b   1.000
_cell.length_c   1.000
_cell.angle_alpha   90.00
_cell.angle_beta   90.00
_cell.angle_gamma   90.00
#
_symmetry.space_group_name_H-M   'P 1'
#
loop_
_entity.id
_entity.type
_entity.pdbx_description
1 polymer ?
#
loop_
_entity_poly.entity_id
_entity_poly.type
_entity_poly.pdbx_seq_one_letter_code
_entity_poly.pdbx_strand_id
1 'polypeptide(L)'
;MLAKIRLAAQGTLWEDLHANLGKGQDASCIEFLHLDPGYEGLKSRVLAGGSDEEILAWCETHGRKLNDTDKLVWNSFVAKLGWNDHLTSILTRRKEESGLTDRADIVTMPHYIDVDEGREI
;
A
#
# COMPACT_ATOMS: atom_id res chain seq x y z
N MET A 1 -3.96 2.13 0.82
CA MET A 1 -3.78 3.58 0.57
C MET A 1 -5.03 4.41 0.82
N LEU A 2 -6.19 4.12 0.19
CA LEU A 2 -7.41 4.95 0.33
C LEU A 2 -7.88 5.10 1.79
N ALA A 3 -7.92 4.00 2.53
CA ALA A 3 -8.23 4.01 3.96
C ALA A 3 -7.28 4.91 4.76
N LYS A 4 -5.96 4.85 4.50
CA LYS A 4 -4.96 5.72 5.15
C LYS A 4 -5.23 7.20 4.88
N ILE A 5 -5.58 7.56 3.66
CA ILE A 5 -5.95 8.95 3.30
C ILE A 5 -7.19 9.40 4.10
N ARG A 6 -8.22 8.55 4.17
CA ARG A 6 -9.46 8.85 4.91
C ARG A 6 -9.22 8.98 6.42
N LEU A 7 -8.45 8.06 7.00
CA LEU A 7 -8.08 8.10 8.43
C LEU A 7 -7.21 9.32 8.76
N ALA A 8 -6.28 9.68 7.87
CA ALA A 8 -5.47 10.88 8.05
C ALA A 8 -6.34 12.15 8.07
N ALA A 9 -7.33 12.24 7.18
CA ALA A 9 -8.27 13.37 7.15
C ALA A 9 -9.19 13.43 8.38
N GLN A 10 -9.44 12.29 9.02
CA GLN A 10 -10.19 12.20 10.28
C GLN A 10 -9.32 12.46 11.52
N GLY A 11 -8.00 12.59 11.36
CA GLY A 11 -7.06 12.72 12.49
C GLY A 11 -6.89 11.44 13.31
N THR A 12 -7.28 10.28 12.76
CA THR A 12 -7.27 8.99 13.46
C THR A 12 -6.20 8.01 12.93
N LEU A 13 -5.42 8.43 11.92
CA LEU A 13 -4.26 7.66 11.47
C LEU A 13 -3.12 7.75 12.49
N TRP A 14 -2.52 6.61 12.84
CA TRP A 14 -1.37 6.53 13.74
C TRP A 14 -0.19 7.37 13.24
N GLU A 15 0.44 8.11 14.16
CA GLU A 15 1.46 9.14 13.86
C GLU A 15 2.63 8.59 13.02
N ASP A 16 3.09 7.38 13.31
CA ASP A 16 4.21 6.73 12.61
C ASP A 16 3.98 6.52 11.10
N LEU A 17 2.71 6.53 10.65
CA LEU A 17 2.36 6.37 9.25
C LEU A 17 2.36 7.68 8.47
N HIS A 18 2.34 8.85 9.14
CA HIS A 18 2.16 10.15 8.48
C HIS A 18 3.35 10.49 7.58
N ALA A 19 4.57 10.24 8.04
CA ALA A 19 5.80 10.50 7.28
C ALA A 19 5.93 9.65 6.00
N ASN A 20 5.17 8.55 5.91
CA ASN A 20 5.24 7.55 4.85
C ASN A 20 4.04 7.59 3.88
N LEU A 21 3.06 8.47 4.11
CA LEU A 21 1.92 8.64 3.21
C LEU A 21 2.38 9.02 1.80
N GLY A 22 1.93 8.25 0.80
CA GLY A 22 2.30 8.48 -0.60
C GLY A 22 3.71 8.04 -0.98
N LYS A 23 4.44 7.36 -0.08
CA LYS A 23 5.78 6.81 -0.32
C LYS A 23 5.78 5.29 -0.34
N GLY A 24 6.90 4.68 -0.72
CA GLY A 24 7.06 3.23 -0.76
C GLY A 24 5.98 2.57 -1.62
N GLN A 25 5.23 1.64 -1.04
CA GLN A 25 4.17 0.92 -1.75
C GLN A 25 3.05 1.83 -2.28
N ASP A 26 2.74 2.94 -1.59
CA ASP A 26 1.78 3.92 -2.09
C ASP A 26 2.32 4.55 -3.39
N ALA A 27 3.58 4.98 -3.40
CA ALA A 27 4.24 5.54 -4.59
C ALA A 27 4.31 4.51 -5.73
N SER A 28 4.70 3.26 -5.45
CA SER A 28 4.74 2.21 -6.47
C SER A 28 3.37 1.96 -7.11
N CYS A 29 2.27 2.05 -6.34
CA CYS A 29 0.92 1.91 -6.87
C CYS A 29 0.52 3.11 -7.74
N ILE A 30 0.83 4.33 -7.30
CA ILE A 30 0.63 5.57 -8.07
C ILE A 30 1.39 5.52 -9.41
N GLU A 31 2.65 5.11 -9.37
CA GLU A 31 3.51 4.96 -10.55
C GLU A 31 3.00 3.84 -11.47
N PHE A 32 2.60 2.69 -10.95
CA PHE A 32 2.05 1.59 -11.76
C PHE A 32 0.77 1.99 -12.51
N LEU A 33 -0.07 2.82 -11.88
CA LEU A 33 -1.30 3.37 -12.45
C LEU A 33 -1.07 4.62 -13.34
N HIS A 34 0.16 5.12 -13.46
CA HIS A 34 0.51 6.34 -14.19
C HIS A 34 -0.36 7.56 -13.81
N LEU A 35 -0.65 7.75 -12.52
CA LEU A 35 -1.46 8.90 -12.10
C LEU A 35 -0.63 10.18 -12.10
N ASP A 36 -1.19 11.26 -12.64
CA ASP A 36 -0.64 12.61 -12.67
C ASP A 36 -1.72 13.59 -12.13
N PRO A 37 -1.48 14.38 -11.06
CA PRO A 37 -0.20 14.69 -10.39
C PRO A 37 0.21 13.70 -9.29
N GLY A 38 -0.07 12.41 -9.47
CA GLY A 38 0.34 11.35 -8.56
C GLY A 38 -0.46 11.31 -7.25
N TYR A 39 0.22 11.11 -6.13
CA TYR A 39 -0.42 10.88 -4.83
C TYR A 39 -1.32 12.03 -4.39
N GLU A 40 -0.93 13.29 -4.61
CA GLU A 40 -1.75 14.45 -4.22
C GLU A 40 -3.04 14.54 -5.05
N GLY A 41 -3.00 14.13 -6.32
CA GLY A 41 -4.19 14.01 -7.17
C GLY A 41 -5.15 12.95 -6.64
N LEU A 42 -4.64 11.75 -6.35
CA LEU A 42 -5.43 10.68 -5.75
C LEU A 42 -6.01 11.08 -4.40
N LYS A 43 -5.19 11.68 -3.52
CA LYS A 43 -5.61 12.16 -2.20
C LYS A 43 -6.76 13.14 -2.33
N SER A 44 -6.64 14.15 -3.19
CA SER A 44 -7.71 15.11 -3.46
C SER A 44 -9.00 14.41 -3.92
N ARG A 45 -8.88 13.44 -4.83
CA ARG A 45 -10.03 12.64 -5.30
C ARG A 45 -10.69 11.83 -4.18
N VAL A 46 -9.90 11.21 -3.30
CA VAL A 46 -10.42 10.43 -2.16
C VAL A 46 -11.15 11.33 -1.16
N LEU A 47 -10.60 12.52 -0.90
CA LEU A 47 -11.20 13.48 0.04
C LEU A 47 -12.50 14.10 -0.49
N ALA A 48 -12.74 14.06 -1.80
CA ALA A 48 -14.03 14.42 -2.38
C ALA A 48 -15.14 13.38 -2.11
N GLY A 49 -14.82 12.24 -1.50
CA GLY A 49 -15.76 11.17 -1.16
C GLY A 49 -15.97 10.14 -2.27
N GLY A 50 -16.83 9.15 -2.01
CA GLY A 50 -17.13 8.05 -2.92
C GLY A 50 -16.57 6.70 -2.45
N SER A 51 -17.09 5.63 -3.06
CA SER A 51 -16.69 4.24 -2.79
C SER A 51 -15.32 3.91 -3.37
N ASP A 52 -14.72 2.81 -2.93
CA ASP A 52 -13.41 2.38 -3.45
C ASP A 52 -13.47 2.05 -4.93
N GLU A 53 -14.59 1.52 -5.41
CA GLU A 53 -14.85 1.23 -6.82
C GLU A 53 -14.92 2.51 -7.66
N GLU A 54 -15.56 3.57 -7.16
CA GLU A 54 -15.61 4.87 -7.83
C GLU A 54 -14.23 5.53 -7.91
N ILE A 55 -13.40 5.36 -6.88
CA ILE A 55 -12.02 5.84 -6.87
C ILE A 55 -11.16 5.03 -7.85
N LEU A 56 -11.31 3.70 -7.88
CA LEU A 56 -10.59 2.85 -8.83
C LEU A 56 -10.95 3.21 -10.28
N ALA A 57 -12.24 3.37 -10.58
CA ALA A 57 -12.69 3.81 -11.90
C ALA A 57 -12.11 5.17 -12.30
N TRP A 58 -11.99 6.09 -11.33
CA TRP A 58 -11.33 7.38 -11.55
C TRP A 58 -9.84 7.19 -11.88
N CYS A 59 -9.11 6.34 -11.14
CA CYS A 59 -7.70 6.04 -11.41
C CYS A 59 -7.50 5.45 -12.82
N GLU A 60 -8.32 4.50 -13.23
CA GLU A 60 -8.23 3.90 -14.56
C GLU A 60 -8.55 4.89 -15.69
N THR A 61 -9.36 5.92 -15.41
CA THR A 61 -9.71 6.97 -16.37
C THR A 61 -8.64 8.07 -16.46
N HIS A 62 -8.00 8.41 -15.35
CA HIS A 62 -7.02 9.51 -15.27
C HIS A 62 -5.57 9.04 -15.33
N GLY A 63 -5.35 7.73 -15.45
CA GLY A 63 -4.03 7.13 -15.62
C GLY A 63 -4.10 5.94 -16.57
N ARG A 64 -3.77 4.77 -16.06
CA ARG A 64 -3.72 3.52 -16.82
C ARG A 64 -4.90 2.62 -16.49
N LYS A 65 -5.71 2.31 -17.51
CA LYS A 65 -6.71 1.24 -17.42
C LYS A 65 -6.03 -0.13 -17.32
N LEU A 66 -6.44 -0.95 -16.37
CA LEU A 66 -5.82 -2.24 -16.12
C LEU A 66 -6.60 -3.37 -16.81
N ASN A 67 -5.88 -4.18 -17.60
CA ASN A 67 -6.42 -5.47 -18.06
C ASN A 67 -6.16 -6.58 -17.02
N ASP A 68 -6.65 -7.78 -17.29
CA ASP A 68 -6.54 -8.91 -16.35
C ASP A 68 -5.08 -9.34 -16.12
N THR A 69 -4.23 -9.25 -17.14
CA THR A 69 -2.79 -9.53 -17.02
C THR A 69 -2.09 -8.49 -16.16
N ASP A 70 -2.43 -7.20 -16.32
CA ASP A 70 -1.88 -6.12 -15.51
C ASP A 70 -2.21 -6.35 -14.02
N LYS A 71 -3.46 -6.68 -13.73
CA LYS A 71 -3.94 -7.00 -12.37
C LYS A 71 -3.21 -8.22 -11.81
N LEU A 72 -3.06 -9.29 -12.60
CA LEU A 72 -2.34 -10.49 -12.19
C LEU A 72 -0.88 -10.17 -11.84
N VAL A 73 -0.18 -9.42 -12.69
CA VAL A 73 1.23 -9.05 -12.49
C VAL A 73 1.37 -8.17 -11.25
N TRP A 74 0.54 -7.13 -11.12
CA TRP A 74 0.56 -6.24 -9.96
C TRP A 74 0.29 -6.99 -8.65
N ASN A 75 -0.77 -7.80 -8.61
CA ASN A 75 -1.11 -8.56 -7.41
C ASN A 75 0.00 -9.57 -7.06
N SER A 76 0.60 -10.23 -8.06
CA SER A 76 1.71 -11.16 -7.85
C SER A 76 2.97 -10.48 -7.34
N PHE A 77 3.23 -9.24 -7.81
CA PHE A 77 4.33 -8.42 -7.32
C PHE A 77 4.10 -8.02 -5.86
N VAL A 78 2.94 -7.42 -5.53
CA VAL A 78 2.61 -6.97 -4.18
C VAL A 78 2.64 -8.12 -3.18
N ALA A 79 2.06 -9.27 -3.54
CA ALA A 79 2.01 -10.45 -2.66
C ALA A 79 3.38 -11.03 -2.30
N LYS A 80 4.45 -10.70 -3.05
CA LYS A 80 5.80 -11.21 -2.83
C LYS A 80 6.79 -10.15 -2.35
N LEU A 81 6.36 -8.91 -2.18
CA LEU A 81 7.23 -7.82 -1.74
C LEU A 81 7.93 -8.17 -0.43
N GLY A 82 9.24 -7.99 -0.37
CA GLY A 82 10.08 -8.37 0.77
C GLY A 82 10.64 -9.79 0.71
N TRP A 83 10.20 -10.63 -0.23
CA TRP A 83 10.73 -11.99 -0.39
C TRP A 83 11.84 -12.02 -1.45
N ASN A 84 13.09 -12.06 -0.98
CA ASN A 84 14.30 -12.07 -1.83
C ASN A 84 14.38 -10.88 -2.80
N ASP A 85 13.91 -9.71 -2.36
CA ASP A 85 13.96 -8.48 -3.14
C ASP A 85 14.54 -7.30 -2.34
N HIS A 86 14.46 -6.10 -2.92
CA HIS A 86 14.95 -4.84 -2.35
C HIS A 86 14.34 -4.44 -0.99
N LEU A 87 13.20 -5.01 -0.57
CA LEU A 87 12.60 -4.77 0.75
C LEU A 87 12.98 -5.84 1.78
N THR A 88 13.75 -6.88 1.42
CA THR A 88 14.12 -7.97 2.35
C THR A 88 14.77 -7.44 3.63
N SER A 89 15.72 -6.51 3.53
CA SER A 89 16.39 -5.94 4.70
C SER A 89 15.45 -5.10 5.56
N ILE A 90 14.47 -4.42 4.94
CA ILE A 90 13.45 -3.65 5.64
C ILE A 90 12.52 -4.60 6.39
N LEU A 91 12.07 -5.70 5.76
CA LEU A 91 11.25 -6.73 6.41
C LEU A 91 11.97 -7.32 7.63
N THR A 92 13.25 -7.70 7.49
CA THR A 92 14.04 -8.23 8.62
C THR A 92 14.10 -7.23 9.76
N ARG A 93 14.47 -5.97 9.47
CA ARG A 93 14.54 -4.92 10.49
C ARG A 93 13.20 -4.68 11.18
N ARG A 94 12.10 -4.64 10.42
CA ARG A 94 10.75 -4.46 10.97
C ARG A 94 10.34 -5.61 11.89
N LYS A 95 10.67 -6.86 11.54
CA LYS A 95 10.45 -8.01 12.43
C LYS A 95 11.25 -7.89 13.72
N GLU A 96 12.48 -7.39 13.66
CA GLU A 96 13.30 -7.14 14.87
C GLU A 96 12.68 -6.04 15.74
N GLU A 97 12.30 -4.90 15.14
CA GLU A 97 11.67 -3.76 15.83
C GLU A 97 10.37 -4.15 16.54
N SER A 98 9.56 -5.03 15.94
CA SER A 98 8.27 -5.48 16.50
C SER A 98 8.36 -6.78 17.32
N GLY A 99 9.55 -7.34 17.53
CA GLY A 99 9.72 -8.58 18.30
C GLY A 99 9.13 -9.83 17.65
N LEU A 100 9.03 -9.84 16.31
CA LEU A 100 8.44 -10.91 15.49
C LEU A 100 9.49 -11.79 14.81
N THR A 101 10.70 -11.89 15.36
CA THR A 101 11.83 -12.60 14.74
C THR A 101 11.63 -14.11 14.69
N ASP A 102 10.84 -14.68 15.60
CA ASP A 102 10.49 -16.10 15.70
C ASP A 102 9.36 -16.53 14.75
N ARG A 103 8.62 -15.57 14.16
CA ARG A 103 7.53 -15.82 13.21
C ARG A 103 8.04 -16.17 11.81
N ALA A 104 8.35 -17.44 11.58
CA ALA A 104 8.86 -17.95 10.30
C ALA A 104 7.85 -17.87 9.13
N ASP A 105 6.55 -17.76 9.43
CA ASP A 105 5.44 -17.58 8.49
C ASP A 105 5.35 -16.15 7.93
N ILE A 106 5.95 -15.16 8.60
CA ILE A 106 6.09 -13.80 8.08
C ILE A 106 7.27 -13.75 7.10
N VAL A 107 6.96 -13.98 5.83
CA VAL A 107 7.94 -14.06 4.72
C VAL A 107 7.86 -12.90 3.73
N THR A 108 6.82 -12.06 3.80
CA THR A 108 6.62 -10.90 2.92
C THR A 108 6.19 -9.68 3.74
N MET A 109 6.30 -8.50 3.13
CA MET A 109 5.84 -7.26 3.77
C MET A 109 4.34 -7.20 4.02
N PRO A 110 3.47 -7.67 3.10
CA PRO A 110 2.05 -7.83 3.42
C PRO A 110 1.78 -8.71 4.65
N HIS A 111 2.47 -9.85 4.80
CA HIS A 111 2.32 -10.70 5.99
C HIS A 111 2.68 -9.94 7.27
N TYR A 112 3.78 -9.21 7.25
CA TYR A 112 4.19 -8.39 8.39
C TYR A 112 3.13 -7.33 8.71
N ILE A 113 2.65 -6.59 7.70
CA ILE A 113 1.65 -5.53 7.88
C ILE A 113 0.36 -6.09 8.48
N ASP A 114 -0.11 -7.24 7.99
CA ASP A 114 -1.30 -7.88 8.54
C ASP A 114 -1.12 -8.23 10.02
N VAL A 115 0.01 -8.83 10.41
CA VAL A 115 0.30 -9.16 11.81
C VAL A 115 0.47 -7.92 12.68
N ASP A 116 1.19 -6.90 12.18
CA ASP A 116 1.45 -5.62 12.87
C ASP A 116 0.14 -4.85 13.12
N GLU A 117 -0.82 -4.96 12.19
CA GLU A 117 -2.17 -4.40 12.32
C GLU A 117 -3.16 -5.33 13.05
N GLY A 118 -2.68 -6.45 13.62
CA GLY A 118 -3.47 -7.36 14.45
C GLY A 118 -4.38 -8.34 13.68
N ARG A 119 -4.09 -8.61 12.40
CA ARG A 119 -4.78 -9.60 11.57
C ARG A 119 -4.02 -10.93 11.49
N GLU A 120 -4.76 -11.99 11.20
CA GLU A 120 -4.20 -13.33 10.92
C GLU A 120 -3.71 -13.44 9.46
N ILE A 121 -2.74 -14.33 9.22
CA ILE A 121 -2.12 -14.60 7.91
C ILE A 121 -2.13 -16.10 7.58
#